data_AF-A0A662JWW0-F1
#
_entry.id   AF-A0A662JWW0-F1
#
_cell.length_a   1.000
_cell.length_b   1.000
_cell.length_c   1.000
_cell.angle_alpha   90.00
_cell.angle_beta   90.00
_cell.angle_gamma   90.00
#
_symmetry.space_group_name_H-M   'P 1'
#
loop_
_entity.id
_entity.type
_entity.pdbx_description
1 polymer ?
#
loop_
_entity_poly.entity_id
_entity_poly.type
_entity_poly.pdbx_seq_one_letter_code
_entity_poly.pdbx_strand_id
1 'polypeptide(L)'
;MIQSQLENTDVMKRLLQSMFDVISRRTSPGYAAVIIDSIFKKIVEKHNFLRYVDIKHSQYSEDIDVIEVDDKINSVAPQEMGQAIKDIISIIATALGKDADYYFIRELKESLGYDYESAIKDMGVDLDVMQFQYIVDRKQTKALQIENIDVLARVFKTLFDAMEKEMGRASALPALEGLVERLSTKYELLKYVKVNDIRHIPDVDLVSIAQEINSADPQRVGELIEKLIIEISGLLGKEVFLFVDEFKNHLTEEYLLKIEEMGVNLNVLKLRYDIVIKHVIKALIDVLGEASTKSYAVLVIDTVLKNINKRYGFLRYIEIDSSRYSDGLDAINITSSLDDISMVDIGRALQKLIEGVVKSLGEDAGRYFIDKFKDHLGKTFLLKIEEMGVNLHMIQLRQNLLW
;
A
#
# COMPACT_ATOMS: atom_id res chain seq x y z
N MET A 1 31.70 -17.80 23.71
CA MET A 1 31.65 -19.25 23.42
C MET A 1 31.94 -19.39 21.93
N ILE A 2 32.89 -20.25 21.55
CA ILE A 2 33.19 -20.54 20.15
C ILE A 2 32.06 -21.43 19.66
N GLN A 3 31.15 -20.92 18.84
CA GLN A 3 30.15 -21.74 18.16
C GLN A 3 30.92 -22.70 17.25
N SER A 4 30.76 -24.02 17.46
CA SER A 4 31.29 -25.02 16.54
C SER A 4 30.63 -24.80 15.20
N GLN A 5 31.43 -24.44 14.19
CA GLN A 5 30.94 -24.27 12.83
C GLN A 5 30.40 -25.62 12.35
N LEU A 6 29.09 -25.70 12.12
CA LEU A 6 28.44 -26.94 11.63
C LEU A 6 29.00 -27.29 10.25
N GLU A 7 29.22 -28.58 10.02
CA GLU A 7 29.70 -29.05 8.73
C GLU A 7 28.58 -28.99 7.68
N ASN A 8 28.96 -28.82 6.41
CA ASN A 8 28.01 -28.77 5.30
C ASN A 8 27.17 -30.06 5.20
N THR A 9 27.76 -31.21 5.51
CA THR A 9 27.06 -32.50 5.59
C THR A 9 25.92 -32.45 6.59
N ASP A 10 26.18 -31.94 7.79
CA ASP A 10 25.18 -31.84 8.86
C ASP A 10 24.06 -30.86 8.50
N VAL A 11 24.43 -29.70 7.95
CA VAL A 11 23.47 -28.68 7.52
C VAL A 11 22.57 -29.21 6.41
N MET A 12 23.14 -29.85 5.39
CA MET A 12 22.36 -30.40 4.27
C MET A 12 21.47 -31.57 4.73
N LYS A 13 22.01 -32.50 5.53
CA LYS A 13 21.23 -33.63 6.06
C LYS A 13 20.05 -33.13 6.88
N ARG A 14 20.27 -32.19 7.79
CA ARG A 14 19.22 -31.61 8.62
C ARG A 14 18.18 -30.86 7.81
N LEU A 15 18.61 -30.03 6.86
CA LEU A 15 17.70 -29.30 5.97
C LEU A 15 16.74 -30.23 5.25
N LEU A 16 17.27 -31.29 4.64
CA LEU A 16 16.47 -32.23 3.87
C LEU A 16 15.54 -33.06 4.76
N GLN A 17 16.00 -33.46 5.94
CA GLN A 17 15.14 -34.13 6.92
C GLN A 17 13.99 -33.21 7.33
N SER A 18 14.28 -31.94 7.64
CA SER A 18 13.26 -30.97 8.00
C SER A 18 12.27 -30.72 6.85
N MET A 19 12.73 -30.66 5.59
CA MET A 19 11.84 -30.57 4.42
C MET A 19 10.97 -31.81 4.27
N PHE A 20 11.55 -33.01 4.42
CA PHE A 20 10.83 -34.27 4.35
C PHE A 20 9.74 -34.34 5.43
N ASP A 21 10.05 -33.97 6.66
CA ASP A 21 9.10 -33.93 7.77
C ASP A 21 7.95 -32.96 7.51
N VAL A 22 8.24 -31.76 6.98
CA VAL A 22 7.22 -30.75 6.68
C VAL A 22 6.30 -31.20 5.54
N ILE A 23 6.85 -31.78 4.46
CA ILE A 23 6.06 -32.25 3.32
C ILE A 23 5.24 -33.50 3.70
N SER A 24 5.84 -34.45 4.40
CA SER A 24 5.19 -35.72 4.80
C SER A 24 4.07 -35.54 5.82
N ARG A 25 3.98 -34.41 6.53
CA ARG A 25 2.78 -34.06 7.32
C ARG A 25 1.54 -33.82 6.47
N ARG A 26 1.72 -33.48 5.19
CA ARG A 26 0.66 -33.05 4.27
C ARG A 26 0.42 -34.04 3.14
N THR A 27 1.33 -34.99 2.95
CA THR A 27 1.31 -36.01 1.90
C THR A 27 1.74 -37.37 2.47
N SER A 28 1.78 -38.43 1.65
CA SER A 28 2.46 -39.66 2.11
C SER A 28 3.98 -39.46 2.16
N PRO A 29 4.72 -40.16 3.06
CA PRO A 29 6.18 -40.13 3.10
C PRO A 29 6.83 -40.51 1.75
N GLY A 30 6.27 -41.49 1.04
CA GLY A 30 6.74 -41.87 -0.29
C GLY A 30 6.57 -40.75 -1.32
N TYR A 31 5.48 -39.97 -1.25
CA TYR A 31 5.28 -38.82 -2.12
C TYR A 31 6.23 -37.66 -1.78
N ALA A 32 6.52 -37.44 -0.48
CA ALA A 32 7.50 -36.46 -0.05
C ALA A 32 8.91 -36.79 -0.58
N ALA A 33 9.34 -38.06 -0.49
CA ALA A 33 10.62 -38.50 -1.05
C ALA A 33 10.69 -38.26 -2.57
N VAL A 34 9.63 -38.58 -3.31
CA VAL A 34 9.55 -38.36 -4.77
C VAL A 34 9.63 -36.88 -5.12
N ILE A 35 8.97 -35.99 -4.36
CA ILE A 35 9.06 -34.53 -4.58
C ILE A 35 10.51 -34.08 -4.40
N ILE A 36 11.15 -34.40 -3.27
CA ILE A 36 12.51 -33.95 -2.97
C ILE A 36 13.49 -34.50 -4.00
N ASP A 37 13.42 -35.79 -4.35
CA ASP A 37 14.27 -36.41 -5.38
C ASP A 37 14.09 -35.75 -6.76
N SER A 38 12.84 -35.49 -7.17
CA SER A 38 12.56 -34.83 -8.44
C SER A 38 13.14 -33.41 -8.52
N ILE A 39 13.18 -32.71 -7.39
CA ILE A 39 13.70 -31.35 -7.28
C ILE A 39 15.22 -31.38 -7.28
N PHE A 40 15.84 -32.31 -6.55
CA PHE A 40 17.29 -32.53 -6.57
C PHE A 40 17.79 -32.85 -7.97
N LYS A 41 17.12 -33.73 -8.71
CA LYS A 41 17.46 -34.03 -10.11
C LYS A 41 17.42 -32.81 -11.03
N LYS A 42 16.52 -31.85 -10.78
CA LYS A 42 16.44 -30.59 -11.56
C LYS A 42 17.56 -29.61 -11.21
N ILE A 43 18.06 -29.64 -9.98
CA ILE A 43 19.01 -28.66 -9.45
C ILE A 43 20.46 -29.16 -9.55
N VAL A 44 20.68 -30.47 -9.61
CA VAL A 44 22.01 -31.11 -9.74
C VAL A 44 22.80 -30.55 -10.94
N GLU A 45 22.14 -30.22 -12.05
CA GLU A 45 22.82 -29.62 -13.22
C GLU A 45 23.39 -28.22 -12.93
N LYS A 46 22.75 -27.48 -12.02
CA LYS A 46 23.18 -26.15 -11.59
C LYS A 46 24.20 -26.22 -10.45
N HIS A 47 24.07 -27.22 -9.57
CA HIS A 47 24.88 -27.41 -8.38
C HIS A 47 25.45 -28.83 -8.34
N ASN A 48 26.58 -29.02 -9.02
CA ASN A 48 27.16 -30.36 -9.27
C ASN A 48 27.47 -31.15 -7.99
N PHE A 49 27.74 -30.49 -6.87
CA PHE A 49 28.02 -31.15 -5.59
C PHE A 49 26.78 -31.84 -5.00
N LEU A 50 25.56 -31.50 -5.43
CA LEU A 50 24.34 -32.19 -4.99
C LEU A 50 24.29 -33.67 -5.43
N ARG A 51 25.17 -34.10 -6.36
CA ARG A 51 25.37 -35.53 -6.66
C ARG A 51 25.88 -36.36 -5.48
N TYR A 52 26.34 -35.70 -4.42
CA TYR A 52 26.77 -36.31 -3.16
C TYR A 52 25.62 -36.50 -2.16
N VAL A 53 24.39 -36.18 -2.55
CA VAL A 53 23.17 -36.42 -1.77
C VAL A 53 22.39 -37.55 -2.43
N ASP A 54 22.07 -38.59 -1.65
CA ASP A 54 21.23 -39.71 -2.09
C ASP A 54 19.92 -39.74 -1.28
N ILE A 55 18.81 -39.91 -1.99
CA ILE A 55 17.45 -39.93 -1.42
C ILE A 55 16.87 -41.32 -1.64
N LYS A 56 16.81 -42.10 -0.57
CA LYS A 56 16.37 -43.50 -0.61
C LYS A 56 14.85 -43.58 -0.66
N HIS A 57 14.36 -44.45 -1.54
CA HIS A 57 12.93 -44.71 -1.71
C HIS A 57 12.53 -45.96 -0.90
N SER A 58 12.38 -45.85 0.42
CA SER A 58 11.90 -46.98 1.22
C SER A 58 10.37 -46.98 1.27
N GLN A 59 9.72 -47.74 0.38
CA GLN A 59 8.28 -47.96 0.46
C GLN A 59 7.86 -48.85 1.65
N TYR A 60 8.80 -49.50 2.37
CA TYR A 60 8.49 -50.59 3.30
C TYR A 60 9.44 -50.78 4.50
N SER A 61 10.06 -49.74 5.06
CA SER A 61 10.86 -49.91 6.28
C SER A 61 10.63 -48.77 7.27
N GLU A 62 10.27 -49.14 8.50
CA GLU A 62 9.93 -48.22 9.58
C GLU A 62 11.15 -47.50 10.19
N ASP A 63 12.39 -47.80 9.77
CA ASP A 63 13.63 -47.29 10.38
C ASP A 63 14.81 -47.06 9.38
N ILE A 64 14.62 -46.39 8.24
CA ILE A 64 15.75 -46.09 7.34
C ILE A 64 15.87 -44.58 7.09
N ASP A 65 17.05 -44.04 7.42
CA ASP A 65 17.52 -42.70 7.03
C ASP A 65 17.22 -42.49 5.53
N VAL A 66 16.17 -41.73 5.24
CA VAL A 66 15.68 -41.44 3.88
C VAL A 66 16.69 -40.62 3.07
N ILE A 67 17.63 -39.97 3.76
CA ILE A 67 18.60 -39.03 3.20
C ILE A 67 20.00 -39.42 3.65
N GLU A 68 20.89 -39.65 2.68
CA GLU A 68 22.31 -39.86 2.88
C GLU A 68 23.09 -38.73 2.20
N VAL A 69 24.06 -38.15 2.91
CA VAL A 69 24.89 -37.04 2.42
C VAL A 69 26.35 -37.44 2.61
N ASP A 70 27.12 -37.48 1.51
CA ASP A 70 28.55 -37.81 1.51
C ASP A 70 29.39 -36.60 1.95
N ASP A 71 30.37 -36.85 2.82
CA ASP A 71 31.28 -35.85 3.41
C ASP A 71 32.05 -35.01 2.39
N LYS A 72 32.12 -35.41 1.12
CA LYS A 72 32.66 -34.59 0.03
C LYS A 72 31.99 -33.22 -0.06
N ILE A 73 30.75 -33.08 0.40
CA ILE A 73 30.05 -31.80 0.44
C ILE A 73 30.70 -30.78 1.40
N ASN A 74 31.49 -31.23 2.38
CA ASN A 74 32.26 -30.36 3.28
C ASN A 74 33.35 -29.55 2.58
N SER A 75 33.73 -29.93 1.35
CA SER A 75 34.67 -29.14 0.54
C SER A 75 34.03 -27.97 -0.21
N VAL A 76 32.70 -27.86 -0.21
CA VAL A 76 31.96 -26.82 -0.94
C VAL A 76 32.03 -25.48 -0.19
N ALA A 77 32.25 -24.39 -0.92
CA ALA A 77 32.29 -23.06 -0.33
C ALA A 77 30.92 -22.70 0.30
N PRO A 78 30.88 -22.06 1.48
CA PRO A 78 29.62 -21.72 2.16
C PRO A 78 28.63 -20.93 1.30
N GLN A 79 29.11 -20.03 0.44
CA GLN A 79 28.26 -19.24 -0.45
C GLN A 79 27.63 -20.08 -1.57
N GLU A 80 28.38 -21.05 -2.09
CA GLU A 80 27.88 -21.98 -3.11
C GLU A 80 26.83 -22.92 -2.49
N MET A 81 27.09 -23.40 -1.28
CA MET A 81 26.13 -24.16 -0.48
C MET A 81 24.85 -23.34 -0.22
N GLY A 82 24.99 -22.09 0.22
CA GLY A 82 23.86 -21.19 0.46
C GLY A 82 23.01 -20.98 -0.81
N GLN A 83 23.64 -20.80 -1.97
CA GLN A 83 22.90 -20.65 -3.23
C GLN A 83 22.09 -21.91 -3.58
N ALA A 84 22.64 -23.10 -3.36
CA ALA A 84 21.90 -24.35 -3.57
C ALA A 84 20.73 -24.50 -2.58
N ILE A 85 20.96 -24.22 -1.30
CA ILE A 85 19.91 -24.24 -0.26
C ILE A 85 18.76 -23.31 -0.65
N LYS A 86 19.08 -22.08 -1.06
CA LYS A 86 18.09 -21.11 -1.53
C LYS A 86 17.27 -21.65 -2.70
N ASP A 87 17.93 -22.20 -3.71
CA ASP A 87 17.27 -22.75 -4.90
C ASP A 87 16.35 -23.94 -4.54
N ILE A 88 16.81 -24.84 -3.67
CA ILE A 88 16.02 -25.99 -3.20
C ILE A 88 14.75 -25.52 -2.48
N ILE A 89 14.88 -24.60 -1.51
CA ILE A 89 13.75 -24.06 -0.75
C ILE A 89 12.75 -23.39 -1.69
N SER A 90 13.23 -22.53 -2.61
CA SER A 90 12.36 -21.82 -3.55
C SER A 90 11.59 -22.77 -4.48
N ILE A 91 12.25 -23.80 -5.01
CA ILE A 91 11.60 -24.75 -5.91
C ILE A 91 10.59 -25.62 -5.16
N ILE A 92 10.90 -26.07 -3.94
CA ILE A 92 9.95 -26.83 -3.11
C ILE A 92 8.74 -25.98 -2.76
N ALA A 93 8.96 -24.76 -2.28
CA ALA A 93 7.87 -23.84 -1.93
C ALA A 93 6.91 -23.64 -3.12
N THR A 94 7.46 -23.49 -4.33
CA THR A 94 6.68 -23.35 -5.56
C THR A 94 5.95 -24.65 -5.96
N ALA A 95 6.60 -25.82 -5.77
CA ALA A 95 6.07 -27.11 -6.18
C ALA A 95 4.89 -27.60 -5.31
N LEU A 96 4.80 -27.16 -4.06
CA LEU A 96 3.74 -27.57 -3.12
C LEU A 96 2.36 -26.96 -3.43
N GLY A 97 2.28 -25.98 -4.35
CA GLY A 97 1.00 -25.42 -4.82
C GLY A 97 0.36 -24.40 -3.87
N LYS A 98 -0.75 -23.80 -4.34
CA LYS A 98 -1.32 -22.51 -3.87
C LYS A 98 -1.72 -22.41 -2.39
N ASP A 99 -1.96 -23.53 -1.72
CA ASP A 99 -2.45 -23.54 -0.32
C ASP A 99 -1.44 -24.12 0.66
N ALA A 100 -0.44 -24.89 0.18
CA ALA A 100 0.55 -25.54 1.02
C ALA A 100 1.87 -24.77 1.12
N ASP A 101 2.15 -23.90 0.17
CA ASP A 101 3.35 -23.07 0.08
C ASP A 101 3.50 -22.03 1.21
N TYR A 102 2.41 -21.40 1.64
CA TYR A 102 2.44 -20.20 2.49
C TYR A 102 3.11 -20.42 3.85
N TYR A 103 2.95 -21.61 4.41
CA TYR A 103 3.51 -21.97 5.71
C TYR A 103 4.77 -22.82 5.60
N PHE A 104 5.18 -23.22 4.39
CA PHE A 104 6.30 -24.15 4.21
C PHE A 104 7.59 -23.61 4.81
N ILE A 105 7.99 -22.37 4.48
CA ILE A 105 9.23 -21.79 5.01
C ILE A 105 9.16 -21.65 6.53
N ARG A 106 8.01 -21.23 7.08
CA ARG A 106 7.81 -21.13 8.54
C ARG A 106 7.96 -22.49 9.23
N GLU A 107 7.29 -23.52 8.71
CA GLU A 107 7.35 -24.87 9.27
C GLU A 107 8.73 -25.50 9.09
N LEU A 108 9.42 -25.17 8.01
CA LEU A 108 10.82 -25.55 7.79
C LEU A 108 11.73 -24.93 8.85
N LYS A 109 11.56 -23.64 9.16
CA LYS A 109 12.30 -22.96 10.25
C LYS A 109 12.06 -23.64 11.60
N GLU A 110 10.80 -23.89 11.93
CA GLU A 110 10.42 -24.56 13.18
C GLU A 110 11.01 -25.98 13.28
N SER A 111 11.11 -26.69 12.15
CA SER A 111 11.68 -28.03 12.08
C SER A 111 13.22 -28.05 12.12
N LEU A 112 13.88 -27.06 11.51
CA LEU A 112 15.34 -26.97 11.42
C LEU A 112 16.01 -26.86 12.79
N GLY A 113 15.49 -25.97 13.63
CA GLY A 113 16.11 -25.58 14.91
C GLY A 113 17.13 -24.44 14.76
N TYR A 114 17.36 -23.72 15.86
CA TYR A 114 18.11 -22.45 15.87
C TYR A 114 19.54 -22.56 15.34
N ASP A 115 20.29 -23.60 15.73
CA ASP A 115 21.70 -23.74 15.36
C ASP A 115 21.88 -23.92 13.84
N TYR A 116 20.98 -24.69 13.21
CA TYR A 116 21.00 -24.93 11.77
C TYR A 116 20.48 -23.72 10.99
N GLU A 117 19.44 -23.03 11.50
CA GLU A 117 18.98 -21.76 10.92
C GLU A 117 20.11 -20.72 10.93
N SER A 118 20.85 -20.60 12.03
CA SER A 118 22.01 -19.70 12.13
C SER A 118 23.09 -20.07 11.13
N ALA A 119 23.44 -21.35 10.98
CA ALA A 119 24.45 -21.79 10.02
C ALA A 119 24.03 -21.53 8.56
N ILE A 120 22.76 -21.77 8.22
CA ILE A 120 22.18 -21.47 6.90
C ILE A 120 22.22 -19.96 6.62
N LYS A 121 21.96 -19.15 7.65
CA LYS A 121 22.07 -17.68 7.56
C LYS A 121 23.51 -17.23 7.33
N ASP A 122 24.48 -17.84 8.00
CA ASP A 122 25.92 -17.57 7.79
C ASP A 122 26.40 -17.98 6.38
N MET A 123 25.71 -18.95 5.75
CA MET A 123 25.89 -19.31 4.34
C MET A 123 25.24 -18.32 3.36
N GLY A 124 24.58 -17.27 3.85
CA GLY A 124 23.95 -16.22 3.05
C GLY A 124 22.47 -16.44 2.74
N VAL A 125 21.80 -17.35 3.45
CA VAL A 125 20.38 -17.65 3.26
C VAL A 125 19.57 -17.24 4.49
N ASP A 126 18.91 -16.08 4.39
CA ASP A 126 18.01 -15.62 5.44
C ASP A 126 16.57 -16.10 5.17
N LEU A 127 16.11 -17.06 5.98
CA LEU A 127 14.79 -17.67 5.83
C LEU A 127 13.64 -16.69 6.12
N ASP A 128 13.85 -15.66 6.96
CA ASP A 128 12.86 -14.61 7.21
C ASP A 128 12.70 -13.72 5.97
N VAL A 129 13.82 -13.32 5.37
CA VAL A 129 13.81 -12.52 4.13
C VAL A 129 13.15 -13.32 3.00
N MET A 130 13.47 -14.61 2.88
CA MET A 130 12.84 -15.48 1.87
C MET A 130 11.34 -15.62 2.09
N GLN A 131 10.89 -15.82 3.33
CA GLN A 131 9.46 -15.89 3.64
C GLN A 131 8.75 -14.58 3.28
N PHE A 132 9.33 -13.44 3.65
CA PHE A 132 8.77 -12.13 3.33
C PHE A 132 8.66 -11.91 1.81
N GLN A 133 9.73 -12.19 1.06
CA GLN A 133 9.74 -12.04 -0.38
C GLN A 133 8.67 -12.92 -1.04
N TYR A 134 8.53 -14.17 -0.60
CA TYR A 134 7.51 -15.08 -1.13
C TYR A 134 6.08 -14.55 -0.91
N ILE A 135 5.81 -13.99 0.28
CA ILE A 135 4.52 -13.37 0.60
C ILE A 135 4.26 -12.17 -0.32
N VAL A 136 5.27 -11.31 -0.53
CA VAL A 136 5.16 -10.13 -1.41
C VAL A 136 4.92 -10.54 -2.86
N ASP A 137 5.74 -11.45 -3.40
CA ASP A 137 5.64 -11.91 -4.80
C ASP A 137 4.29 -12.54 -5.07
N ARG A 138 3.75 -13.30 -4.11
CA ARG A 138 2.43 -13.91 -4.23
C ARG A 138 1.32 -12.86 -4.21
N LYS A 139 1.38 -11.90 -3.29
CA LYS A 139 0.40 -10.79 -3.23
C LYS A 139 0.41 -10.00 -4.54
N GLN A 140 1.58 -9.72 -5.09
CA GLN A 140 1.74 -9.06 -6.38
C GLN A 140 1.21 -9.91 -7.53
N THR A 141 1.56 -11.20 -7.60
CA THR A 141 1.11 -12.11 -8.67
C THR A 141 -0.42 -12.23 -8.70
N LYS A 142 -1.07 -12.26 -7.54
CA LYS A 142 -2.54 -12.26 -7.48
C LYS A 142 -3.12 -10.91 -7.87
N ALA A 143 -2.54 -9.80 -7.42
CA ALA A 143 -2.97 -8.46 -7.86
C ALA A 143 -2.80 -8.24 -9.38
N LEU A 144 -1.79 -8.86 -10.00
CA LEU A 144 -1.60 -8.85 -11.46
C LEU A 144 -2.70 -9.60 -12.22
N GLN A 145 -3.38 -10.55 -11.58
CA GLN A 145 -4.51 -11.28 -12.17
C GLN A 145 -5.85 -10.53 -12.03
N ILE A 146 -5.90 -9.47 -11.22
CA ILE A 146 -7.10 -8.66 -11.05
C ILE A 146 -7.16 -7.64 -12.19
N GLU A 147 -8.21 -7.72 -13.00
CA GLU A 147 -8.44 -6.79 -14.11
C GLU A 147 -9.31 -5.60 -13.68
N ASN A 148 -9.43 -4.58 -14.54
CA ASN A 148 -10.24 -3.38 -14.24
C ASN A 148 -11.70 -3.73 -13.94
N ILE A 149 -12.25 -4.72 -14.64
CA ILE A 149 -13.61 -5.21 -14.43
C ILE A 149 -13.81 -5.76 -13.02
N ASP A 150 -12.84 -6.55 -12.52
CA ASP A 150 -12.90 -7.15 -11.20
C ASP A 150 -12.86 -6.07 -10.12
N VAL A 151 -11.96 -5.09 -10.27
CA VAL A 151 -11.84 -3.96 -9.35
C VAL A 151 -13.16 -3.19 -9.30
N LEU A 152 -13.69 -2.78 -10.45
CA LEU A 152 -14.92 -1.98 -10.46
C LEU A 152 -16.12 -2.76 -9.94
N ALA A 153 -16.27 -4.03 -10.30
CA ALA A 153 -17.36 -4.86 -9.79
C ALA A 153 -17.29 -4.95 -8.25
N ARG A 154 -16.09 -5.15 -7.70
CA ARG A 154 -15.89 -5.18 -6.25
C ARG A 154 -16.17 -3.84 -5.59
N VAL A 155 -15.68 -2.74 -6.18
CA VAL A 155 -15.90 -1.38 -5.69
C VAL A 155 -17.39 -1.05 -5.67
N PHE A 156 -18.12 -1.28 -6.77
CA PHE A 156 -19.56 -1.05 -6.84
C PHE A 156 -20.33 -1.85 -5.79
N LYS A 157 -19.98 -3.13 -5.60
CA LYS A 157 -20.58 -3.96 -4.57
C LYS A 157 -20.33 -3.39 -3.18
N THR A 158 -19.09 -3.08 -2.83
CA THR A 158 -18.74 -2.53 -1.51
C THR A 158 -19.45 -1.20 -1.25
N LEU A 159 -19.52 -0.32 -2.25
CA LEU A 159 -20.20 0.96 -2.14
C LEU A 159 -21.72 0.78 -1.95
N PHE A 160 -22.33 -0.15 -2.69
CA PHE A 160 -23.74 -0.47 -2.54
C PHE A 160 -24.06 -1.10 -1.20
N ASP A 161 -23.25 -2.03 -0.70
CA ASP A 161 -23.44 -2.64 0.62
C ASP A 161 -23.45 -1.56 1.72
N ALA A 162 -22.57 -0.55 1.60
CA ALA A 162 -22.56 0.59 2.50
C ALA A 162 -23.82 1.46 2.38
N MET A 163 -24.36 1.65 1.17
CA MET A 163 -25.63 2.36 0.97
C MET A 163 -26.82 1.56 1.50
N GLU A 164 -26.91 0.26 1.18
CA GLU A 164 -27.98 -0.63 1.63
C GLU A 164 -28.07 -0.67 3.15
N LYS A 165 -26.93 -0.67 3.85
CA LYS A 165 -26.86 -0.62 5.31
C LYS A 165 -27.45 0.66 5.90
N GLU A 166 -27.22 1.82 5.28
CA GLU A 166 -27.62 3.13 5.82
C GLU A 166 -29.05 3.55 5.42
N MET A 167 -29.45 3.32 4.17
CA MET A 167 -30.75 3.78 3.64
C MET A 167 -31.70 2.65 3.23
N GLY A 168 -31.27 1.40 3.34
CA GLY A 168 -32.03 0.24 2.90
C GLY A 168 -31.98 0.00 1.39
N ARG A 169 -32.15 -1.25 0.97
CA ARG A 169 -32.02 -1.69 -0.44
C ARG A 169 -32.91 -0.92 -1.41
N ALA A 170 -34.15 -0.64 -1.00
CA ALA A 170 -35.14 0.03 -1.83
C ALA A 170 -34.75 1.47 -2.20
N SER A 171 -33.95 2.14 -1.36
CA SER A 171 -33.42 3.48 -1.62
C SER A 171 -32.00 3.44 -2.19
N ALA A 172 -31.18 2.46 -1.78
CA ALA A 172 -29.80 2.32 -2.25
C ALA A 172 -29.71 2.06 -3.76
N LEU A 173 -30.58 1.20 -4.30
CA LEU A 173 -30.53 0.81 -5.72
C LEU A 173 -30.86 1.99 -6.66
N PRO A 174 -31.97 2.73 -6.49
CA PRO A 174 -32.23 3.92 -7.31
C PRO A 174 -31.17 5.02 -7.12
N ALA A 175 -30.61 5.15 -5.91
CA ALA A 175 -29.56 6.13 -5.66
C ALA A 175 -28.26 5.79 -6.39
N LEU A 176 -27.88 4.51 -6.45
CA LEU A 176 -26.72 4.05 -7.21
C LEU A 176 -26.95 4.20 -8.73
N GLU A 177 -28.13 3.84 -9.21
CA GLU A 177 -28.52 4.00 -10.63
C GLU A 177 -28.45 5.46 -11.06
N GLY A 178 -29.06 6.37 -10.28
CA GLY A 178 -29.01 7.80 -10.54
C GLY A 178 -27.59 8.38 -10.44
N LEU A 179 -26.74 7.84 -9.56
CA LEU A 179 -25.33 8.22 -9.48
C LEU A 179 -24.56 7.82 -10.74
N VAL A 180 -24.72 6.57 -11.20
CA VAL A 180 -24.08 6.05 -12.42
C VAL A 180 -24.52 6.86 -13.63
N GLU A 181 -25.82 7.11 -13.78
CA GLU A 181 -26.37 7.92 -14.88
C GLU A 181 -25.80 9.35 -14.87
N ARG A 182 -25.81 10.01 -13.70
CA ARG A 182 -25.25 11.36 -13.55
C ARG A 182 -23.77 11.41 -13.92
N LEU A 183 -22.97 10.49 -13.39
CA LEU A 183 -21.52 10.49 -13.60
C LEU A 183 -21.13 10.03 -15.02
N SER A 184 -21.98 9.28 -15.73
CA SER A 184 -21.73 8.82 -17.11
C SER A 184 -21.50 9.96 -18.11
N THR A 185 -22.01 11.15 -17.81
CA THR A 185 -21.80 12.36 -18.60
C THR A 185 -20.36 12.88 -18.54
N LYS A 186 -19.65 12.59 -17.45
CA LYS A 186 -18.27 13.05 -17.19
C LYS A 186 -17.24 11.91 -17.31
N TYR A 187 -17.62 10.69 -16.96
CA TYR A 187 -16.74 9.52 -16.96
C TYR A 187 -17.24 8.49 -17.98
N GLU A 188 -16.61 8.47 -19.16
CA GLU A 188 -17.02 7.60 -20.26
C GLU A 188 -17.00 6.11 -19.91
N LEU A 189 -16.15 5.71 -18.96
CA LEU A 189 -16.05 4.33 -18.47
C LEU A 189 -17.37 3.81 -17.89
N LEU A 190 -18.24 4.68 -17.38
CA LEU A 190 -19.54 4.27 -16.86
C LEU A 190 -20.53 3.86 -17.95
N LYS A 191 -20.26 4.16 -19.23
CA LYS A 191 -21.06 3.62 -20.34
C LYS A 191 -20.99 2.09 -20.42
N TYR A 192 -19.94 1.49 -19.86
CA TYR A 192 -19.76 0.04 -19.77
C TYR A 192 -20.37 -0.57 -18.50
N VAL A 193 -20.96 0.24 -17.62
CA VAL A 193 -21.53 -0.21 -16.34
C VAL A 193 -23.05 -0.10 -16.41
N LYS A 194 -23.72 -1.22 -16.12
CA LYS A 194 -25.18 -1.28 -16.00
C LYS A 194 -25.55 -1.73 -14.59
N VAL A 195 -26.33 -0.93 -13.87
CA VAL A 195 -26.93 -1.33 -12.59
C VAL A 195 -28.10 -2.25 -12.89
N ASN A 196 -28.10 -3.45 -12.30
CA ASN A 196 -29.15 -4.44 -12.52
C ASN A 196 -30.23 -4.34 -11.46
N ASP A 197 -31.48 -4.52 -11.87
CA ASP A 197 -32.60 -4.60 -10.93
C ASP A 197 -32.63 -5.97 -10.23
N ILE A 198 -31.89 -6.07 -9.12
CA ILE A 198 -31.76 -7.27 -8.30
C ILE A 198 -32.94 -7.47 -7.32
N ARG A 199 -34.08 -6.79 -7.51
CA ARG A 199 -35.24 -6.91 -6.60
C ARG A 199 -35.97 -8.25 -6.70
N HIS A 200 -35.79 -9.01 -7.79
CA HIS A 200 -36.66 -10.16 -8.11
C HIS A 200 -35.93 -11.44 -8.54
N ILE A 201 -34.59 -11.46 -8.58
CA ILE A 201 -33.83 -12.62 -9.06
C ILE A 201 -32.62 -12.87 -8.14
N PRO A 202 -32.61 -13.97 -7.36
CA PRO A 202 -31.40 -14.47 -6.72
C PRO A 202 -30.38 -14.83 -7.82
N ASP A 203 -29.11 -14.48 -7.63
CA ASP A 203 -27.97 -14.74 -8.55
C ASP A 203 -27.73 -13.74 -9.69
N VAL A 204 -28.36 -12.56 -9.68
CA VAL A 204 -27.96 -11.47 -10.58
C VAL A 204 -26.95 -10.55 -9.87
N ASP A 205 -25.79 -10.36 -10.49
CA ASP A 205 -24.81 -9.39 -10.01
C ASP A 205 -25.41 -7.99 -9.98
N LEU A 206 -25.12 -7.24 -8.91
CA LEU A 206 -25.58 -5.85 -8.72
C LEU A 206 -25.30 -4.97 -9.94
N VAL A 207 -24.11 -5.13 -10.52
CA VAL A 207 -23.69 -4.42 -11.72
C VAL A 207 -23.22 -5.41 -12.78
N SER A 208 -23.66 -5.22 -14.02
CA SER A 208 -23.03 -5.82 -15.19
C SER A 208 -22.01 -4.83 -15.74
N ILE A 209 -20.75 -5.25 -15.84
CA ILE A 209 -19.67 -4.44 -16.41
C ILE A 209 -19.18 -5.10 -17.69
N ALA A 210 -19.04 -4.33 -18.76
CA ALA A 210 -18.60 -4.83 -20.06
C ALA A 210 -17.07 -5.07 -20.07
N GLN A 211 -16.62 -6.09 -20.78
CA GLN A 211 -15.21 -6.54 -20.84
C GLN A 211 -14.28 -5.47 -21.42
N GLU A 212 -14.80 -4.56 -22.23
CA GLU A 212 -14.10 -3.43 -22.83
C GLU A 212 -13.42 -2.53 -21.78
N ILE A 213 -13.91 -2.55 -20.53
CA ILE A 213 -13.30 -1.79 -19.44
C ILE A 213 -11.88 -2.23 -19.10
N ASN A 214 -11.52 -3.48 -19.43
CA ASN A 214 -10.17 -4.00 -19.23
C ASN A 214 -9.15 -3.37 -20.17
N SER A 215 -9.60 -2.79 -21.28
CA SER A 215 -8.75 -2.01 -22.19
C SER A 215 -8.60 -0.54 -21.78
N ALA A 216 -9.33 -0.10 -20.76
CA ALA A 216 -9.24 1.27 -20.27
C ALA A 216 -7.93 1.53 -19.52
N ASP A 217 -7.44 2.75 -19.60
CA ASP A 217 -6.32 3.23 -18.78
C ASP A 217 -6.64 3.06 -17.28
N PRO A 218 -5.84 2.29 -16.53
CA PRO A 218 -6.03 2.08 -15.09
C PRO A 218 -6.14 3.38 -14.29
N GLN A 219 -5.45 4.44 -14.70
CA GLN A 219 -5.54 5.74 -14.00
C GLN A 219 -6.94 6.35 -14.11
N ARG A 220 -7.58 6.24 -15.27
CA ARG A 220 -8.95 6.73 -15.48
C ARG A 220 -9.98 5.91 -14.69
N VAL A 221 -9.71 4.62 -14.51
CA VAL A 221 -10.50 3.75 -13.61
C VAL A 221 -10.33 4.22 -12.16
N GLY A 222 -9.10 4.53 -11.75
CA GLY A 222 -8.80 5.09 -10.44
C GLY A 222 -9.54 6.40 -10.15
N GLU A 223 -9.46 7.37 -11.06
CA GLU A 223 -10.20 8.65 -10.95
C GLU A 223 -11.71 8.46 -10.77
N LEU A 224 -12.28 7.48 -11.46
CA LEU A 224 -13.69 7.12 -11.31
C LEU A 224 -13.98 6.54 -9.92
N ILE A 225 -13.14 5.62 -9.43
CA ILE A 225 -13.27 5.02 -8.09
C ILE A 225 -13.24 6.10 -7.01
N GLU A 226 -12.29 7.02 -7.06
CA GLU A 226 -12.21 8.15 -6.12
C GLU A 226 -13.49 8.98 -6.14
N LYS A 227 -13.99 9.28 -7.34
CA LYS A 227 -15.19 10.08 -7.50
C LYS A 227 -16.42 9.37 -6.93
N LEU A 228 -16.56 8.07 -7.14
CA LEU A 228 -17.64 7.25 -6.59
C LEU A 228 -17.61 7.25 -5.06
N ILE A 229 -16.43 7.06 -4.44
CA ILE A 229 -16.25 7.10 -2.98
C ILE A 229 -16.70 8.44 -2.42
N ILE A 230 -16.26 9.55 -3.02
CA ILE A 230 -16.62 10.91 -2.59
C ILE A 230 -18.13 11.13 -2.71
N GLU A 231 -18.72 10.84 -3.87
CA GLU A 231 -20.15 11.08 -4.10
C GLU A 231 -21.04 10.25 -3.17
N ILE A 232 -20.69 8.99 -2.91
CA ILE A 232 -21.47 8.12 -2.03
C ILE A 232 -21.30 8.54 -0.57
N SER A 233 -20.10 8.90 -0.13
CA SER A 233 -19.93 9.47 1.23
C SER A 233 -20.82 10.70 1.44
N GLY A 234 -20.90 11.59 0.44
CA GLY A 234 -21.80 12.75 0.45
C GLY A 234 -23.29 12.37 0.48
N LEU A 235 -23.71 11.38 -0.31
CA LEU A 235 -25.09 10.86 -0.29
C LEU A 235 -25.48 10.27 1.07
N LEU A 236 -24.52 9.67 1.77
CA LEU A 236 -24.72 9.10 3.11
C LEU A 236 -24.59 10.13 4.23
N GLY A 237 -24.22 11.37 3.93
CA GLY A 237 -23.91 12.38 4.95
C GLY A 237 -22.74 11.98 5.85
N LYS A 238 -21.86 11.07 5.38
CA LYS A 238 -20.69 10.61 6.11
C LYS A 238 -19.48 11.43 5.72
N GLU A 239 -18.64 11.77 6.69
CA GLU A 239 -17.34 12.34 6.40
C GLU A 239 -16.52 11.35 5.56
N VAL A 240 -15.93 11.82 4.45
CA VAL A 240 -15.22 10.99 3.46
C VAL A 240 -14.20 10.06 4.15
N PHE A 241 -13.49 10.55 5.17
CA PHE A 241 -12.47 9.77 5.85
C PHE A 241 -13.01 8.59 6.66
N LEU A 242 -14.17 8.74 7.30
CA LEU A 242 -14.84 7.64 8.03
C LEU A 242 -15.35 6.60 7.03
N PHE A 243 -15.89 7.08 5.92
CA PHE A 243 -16.36 6.21 4.85
C PHE A 243 -15.23 5.42 4.19
N VAL A 244 -14.06 6.04 3.99
CA VAL A 244 -12.88 5.37 3.45
C VAL A 244 -12.40 4.24 4.37
N ASP A 245 -12.42 4.43 5.69
CA ASP A 245 -12.04 3.35 6.63
C ASP A 245 -13.03 2.17 6.55
N GLU A 246 -14.34 2.45 6.49
CA GLU A 246 -15.36 1.43 6.28
C GLU A 246 -15.17 0.72 4.93
N PHE A 247 -14.92 1.47 3.87
CA PHE A 247 -14.67 0.95 2.52
C PHE A 247 -13.46 0.01 2.49
N LYS A 248 -12.33 0.41 3.09
CA LYS A 248 -11.10 -0.42 3.13
C LYS A 248 -11.34 -1.76 3.83
N ASN A 249 -12.13 -1.77 4.90
CA ASN A 249 -12.41 -2.99 5.66
C ASN A 249 -13.22 -4.04 4.87
N HIS A 250 -13.86 -3.66 3.76
CA HIS A 250 -14.63 -4.57 2.91
C HIS A 250 -13.84 -5.05 1.68
N LEU A 251 -12.60 -4.60 1.51
CA LEU A 251 -11.70 -5.01 0.43
C LEU A 251 -10.60 -5.92 0.95
N THR A 252 -10.18 -6.88 0.12
CA THR A 252 -8.96 -7.66 0.43
C THR A 252 -7.73 -6.82 0.12
N GLU A 253 -6.58 -7.19 0.71
CA GLU A 253 -5.31 -6.50 0.44
C GLU A 253 -4.94 -6.47 -1.05
N GLU A 254 -5.30 -7.53 -1.80
CA GLU A 254 -5.04 -7.64 -3.24
C GLU A 254 -5.80 -6.56 -4.03
N TYR A 255 -7.07 -6.29 -3.69
CA TYR A 255 -7.85 -5.21 -4.27
C TYR A 255 -7.35 -3.83 -3.83
N LEU A 256 -6.95 -3.67 -2.57
CA LEU A 256 -6.40 -2.41 -2.07
C LEU A 256 -5.10 -2.03 -2.81
N LEU A 257 -4.20 -2.99 -2.99
CA LEU A 257 -2.97 -2.80 -3.75
C LEU A 257 -3.28 -2.45 -5.20
N LYS A 258 -4.25 -3.13 -5.83
CA LYS A 258 -4.64 -2.83 -7.20
C LYS A 258 -5.24 -1.43 -7.38
N ILE A 259 -6.07 -1.00 -6.44
CA ILE A 259 -6.65 0.35 -6.41
C ILE A 259 -5.54 1.40 -6.25
N GLU A 260 -4.53 1.15 -5.43
CA GLU A 260 -3.35 2.02 -5.29
C GLU A 260 -2.52 2.07 -6.59
N GLU A 261 -2.30 0.93 -7.26
CA GLU A 261 -1.66 0.88 -8.59
C GLU A 261 -2.43 1.68 -9.66
N MET A 262 -3.76 1.74 -9.55
CA MET A 262 -4.63 2.57 -10.39
C MET A 262 -4.54 4.06 -10.06
N GLY A 263 -3.68 4.47 -9.12
CA GLY A 263 -3.46 5.86 -8.74
C GLY A 263 -4.42 6.38 -7.67
N VAL A 264 -5.27 5.52 -7.09
CA VAL A 264 -6.21 5.94 -6.05
C VAL A 264 -5.50 6.04 -4.72
N ASN A 265 -5.47 7.24 -4.14
CA ASN A 265 -4.86 7.44 -2.83
C ASN A 265 -5.92 7.58 -1.74
N LEU A 266 -6.39 6.42 -1.23
CA LEU A 266 -7.36 6.37 -0.14
C LEU A 266 -6.88 7.12 1.12
N ASN A 267 -5.56 7.22 1.36
CA ASN A 267 -5.03 7.95 2.50
C ASN A 267 -5.13 9.48 2.31
N VAL A 268 -5.07 9.97 1.08
CA VAL A 268 -5.28 11.38 0.73
C VAL A 268 -6.77 11.75 0.81
N LEU A 269 -7.67 10.84 0.43
CA LEU A 269 -9.11 11.01 0.67
C LEU A 269 -9.48 11.08 2.16
N LYS A 270 -8.64 10.50 3.04
CA LYS A 270 -8.81 10.52 4.49
C LYS A 270 -8.48 11.88 5.15
N LEU A 271 -7.78 12.78 4.46
CA LEU A 271 -7.34 14.03 5.07
C LEU A 271 -8.48 15.05 5.15
N ARG A 272 -8.96 15.31 6.38
CA ARG A 272 -9.89 16.40 6.64
C ARG A 272 -9.28 17.76 6.30
N TYR A 273 -10.10 18.68 5.80
CA TYR A 273 -9.64 20.01 5.38
C TYR A 273 -9.01 20.82 6.51
N ASP A 274 -9.54 20.71 7.73
CA ASP A 274 -8.98 21.35 8.92
C ASP A 274 -7.54 20.88 9.17
N ILE A 275 -7.27 19.58 9.06
CA ILE A 275 -5.93 18.99 9.25
C ILE A 275 -4.98 19.48 8.15
N VAL A 276 -5.44 19.54 6.89
CA VAL A 276 -4.65 20.04 5.75
C VAL A 276 -4.27 21.50 5.97
N ILE A 277 -5.24 22.35 6.32
CA ILE A 277 -5.02 23.77 6.57
C ILE A 277 -4.06 23.98 7.74
N LYS A 278 -4.24 23.25 8.86
CA LYS A 278 -3.32 23.30 10.00
C LYS A 278 -1.90 22.90 9.60
N HIS A 279 -1.73 21.85 8.80
CA HIS A 279 -0.41 21.42 8.34
C HIS A 279 0.24 22.44 7.40
N VAL A 280 -0.53 23.05 6.48
CA VAL A 280 -0.03 24.12 5.61
C VAL A 280 0.44 25.30 6.44
N ILE A 281 -0.39 25.78 7.38
CA ILE A 281 -0.05 26.91 8.24
C ILE A 281 1.19 26.59 9.09
N LYS A 282 1.24 25.40 9.71
CA LYS A 282 2.41 24.96 10.48
C LYS A 282 3.67 24.93 9.63
N ALA A 283 3.62 24.34 8.43
CA ALA A 283 4.76 24.27 7.53
C ALA A 283 5.24 25.68 7.12
N LEU A 284 4.33 26.61 6.85
CA LEU A 284 4.68 28.01 6.58
C LEU A 284 5.38 28.66 7.77
N ILE A 285 4.87 28.48 8.99
CA ILE A 285 5.46 29.07 10.20
C ILE A 285 6.83 28.43 10.49
N ASP A 286 6.97 27.11 10.33
CA ASP A 286 8.22 26.40 10.59
C ASP A 286 9.31 26.90 9.64
N VAL A 287 9.04 26.99 8.34
CA VAL A 287 10.01 27.52 7.35
C VAL A 287 10.35 28.99 7.60
N LEU A 288 9.36 29.83 7.91
CA LEU A 288 9.61 31.24 8.29
C LEU A 288 10.43 31.34 9.58
N GLY A 289 10.18 30.45 10.53
CA GLY A 289 10.85 30.37 11.82
C GLY A 289 12.30 29.90 11.73
N GLU A 290 12.71 29.23 10.65
CA GLU A 290 14.12 28.93 10.40
C GLU A 290 14.95 30.17 10.07
N ALA A 291 14.35 31.14 9.36
CA ALA A 291 15.01 32.36 8.93
C ALA A 291 14.85 33.52 9.93
N SER A 292 14.00 33.36 10.94
CA SER A 292 13.61 34.43 11.87
C SER A 292 13.23 33.86 13.25
N THR A 293 12.39 34.56 14.01
CA THR A 293 11.82 34.00 15.25
C THR A 293 10.44 33.41 14.97
N LYS A 294 10.06 32.36 15.69
CA LYS A 294 8.71 31.76 15.57
C LYS A 294 7.59 32.77 15.84
N SER A 295 7.77 33.70 16.79
CA SER A 295 6.81 34.77 17.05
C SER A 295 6.66 35.72 15.86
N TYR A 296 7.75 36.03 15.16
CA TYR A 296 7.70 36.80 13.93
C TYR A 296 7.01 36.03 12.80
N ALA A 297 7.32 34.75 12.64
CA ALA A 297 6.66 33.88 11.68
C ALA A 297 5.13 33.83 11.88
N VAL A 298 4.67 33.62 13.12
CA VAL A 298 3.23 33.66 13.47
C VAL A 298 2.61 35.02 13.11
N LEU A 299 3.28 36.13 13.44
CA LEU A 299 2.78 37.48 13.11
C LEU A 299 2.63 37.69 11.59
N VAL A 300 3.60 37.21 10.80
CA VAL A 300 3.54 37.27 9.33
C VAL A 300 2.34 36.49 8.82
N ILE A 301 2.17 35.24 9.25
CA ILE A 301 1.03 34.41 8.82
C ILE A 301 -0.30 35.03 9.23
N ASP A 302 -0.45 35.49 10.47
CA ASP A 302 -1.67 36.13 10.97
C ASP A 302 -2.01 37.40 10.17
N THR A 303 -0.98 38.19 9.84
CA THR A 303 -1.14 39.38 8.97
C THR A 303 -1.63 38.99 7.58
N VAL A 304 -1.05 37.95 6.97
CA VAL A 304 -1.49 37.47 5.65
C VAL A 304 -2.92 36.94 5.72
N LEU A 305 -3.26 36.11 6.71
CA LEU A 305 -4.61 35.58 6.94
C LEU A 305 -5.64 36.70 7.05
N LYS A 306 -5.37 37.73 7.88
CA LYS A 306 -6.24 38.91 8.02
C LYS A 306 -6.43 39.66 6.71
N ASN A 307 -5.38 39.77 5.90
CA ASN A 307 -5.46 40.44 4.59
C ASN A 307 -6.34 39.69 3.59
N ILE A 308 -6.28 38.35 3.58
CA ILE A 308 -7.07 37.52 2.65
C ILE A 308 -8.47 37.16 3.17
N ASN A 309 -8.73 37.28 4.48
CA ASN A 309 -10.03 37.02 5.12
C ASN A 309 -11.18 37.82 4.48
N LYS A 310 -10.91 39.04 4.01
CA LYS A 310 -11.91 39.87 3.30
C LYS A 310 -12.48 39.18 2.04
N ARG A 311 -11.73 38.26 1.43
CA ARG A 311 -12.13 37.51 0.22
C ARG A 311 -12.60 36.10 0.55
N TYR A 312 -12.11 35.51 1.64
CA TYR A 312 -12.41 34.14 2.04
C TYR A 312 -12.90 34.14 3.48
N GLY A 313 -14.22 34.28 3.66
CA GLY A 313 -14.83 34.52 4.98
C GLY A 313 -14.63 33.40 5.99
N PHE A 314 -14.28 32.18 5.56
CA PHE A 314 -14.01 31.07 6.46
C PHE A 314 -12.67 31.19 7.19
N LEU A 315 -11.73 32.00 6.67
CA LEU A 315 -10.44 32.19 7.32
C LEU A 315 -10.56 32.89 8.67
N ARG A 316 -11.68 33.55 8.96
CA ARG A 316 -12.02 34.10 10.28
C ARG A 316 -12.11 33.03 11.38
N TYR A 317 -12.28 31.77 11.01
CA TYR A 317 -12.36 30.66 11.95
C TYR A 317 -10.99 30.09 12.30
N ILE A 318 -9.92 30.56 11.65
CA ILE A 318 -8.56 30.12 11.89
C ILE A 318 -7.91 31.10 12.85
N GLU A 319 -7.50 30.60 14.02
CA GLU A 319 -6.76 31.35 15.02
C GLU A 319 -5.44 30.65 15.32
N ILE A 320 -4.36 31.43 15.42
CA ILE A 320 -3.03 30.93 15.79
C ILE A 320 -2.72 31.43 17.19
N ASP A 321 -2.73 30.53 18.17
CA ASP A 321 -2.35 30.84 19.55
C ASP A 321 -0.83 30.96 19.66
N SER A 322 -0.35 32.20 19.57
CA SER A 322 1.07 32.53 19.69
C SER A 322 1.71 32.09 21.01
N SER A 323 0.93 31.88 22.07
CA SER A 323 1.43 31.47 23.40
C SER A 323 1.66 29.96 23.51
N ARG A 324 1.04 29.16 22.63
CA ARG A 324 1.06 27.70 22.65
C ARG A 324 1.80 27.08 21.47
N TYR A 325 2.56 27.86 20.72
CA TYR A 325 3.21 27.37 19.49
C TYR A 325 4.29 26.29 19.73
N SER A 326 4.76 26.10 20.96
CA SER A 326 5.54 24.91 21.34
C SER A 326 4.79 23.60 21.12
N ASP A 327 3.45 23.64 21.11
CA ASP A 327 2.55 22.49 21.04
C ASP A 327 2.29 22.05 19.57
N GLY A 328 2.94 22.67 18.59
CA GLY A 328 2.85 22.29 17.18
C GLY A 328 1.47 22.59 16.57
N LEU A 329 0.76 21.56 16.09
CA LEU A 329 -0.55 21.72 15.42
C LEU A 329 -1.64 22.23 16.36
N ASP A 330 -1.51 22.01 17.67
CA ASP A 330 -2.49 22.41 18.68
C ASP A 330 -2.50 23.93 18.92
N ALA A 331 -1.49 24.63 18.43
CA ALA A 331 -1.45 26.08 18.41
C ALA A 331 -2.33 26.69 17.30
N ILE A 332 -2.82 25.88 16.35
CA ILE A 332 -3.67 26.35 15.26
C ILE A 332 -5.08 25.82 15.51
N ASN A 333 -5.98 26.73 15.86
CA ASN A 333 -7.38 26.43 16.16
C ASN A 333 -8.26 26.77 14.96
N ILE A 334 -9.16 25.85 14.62
CA ILE A 334 -10.19 26.06 13.61
C ILE A 334 -11.52 25.91 14.34
N THR A 335 -12.18 27.05 14.62
CA THR A 335 -13.30 27.16 15.58
C THR A 335 -14.66 26.82 14.98
N SER A 336 -14.71 26.50 13.69
CA SER A 336 -15.93 26.06 13.01
C SER A 336 -15.58 25.01 11.98
N SER A 337 -16.50 24.07 11.74
CA SER A 337 -16.37 23.11 10.66
C SER A 337 -16.19 23.86 9.32
N LEU A 338 -15.34 23.28 8.47
CA LEU A 338 -15.07 23.78 7.12
C LEU A 338 -15.80 22.96 6.05
N ASP A 339 -16.73 22.09 6.46
CA ASP A 339 -17.35 21.07 5.60
C ASP A 339 -18.25 21.68 4.52
N ASP A 340 -18.81 22.86 4.77
CA ASP A 340 -19.68 23.58 3.83
C ASP A 340 -18.91 24.38 2.77
N ILE A 341 -17.58 24.39 2.82
CA ILE A 341 -16.75 25.21 1.93
C ILE A 341 -16.25 24.35 0.78
N SER A 342 -16.38 24.88 -0.45
CA SER A 342 -15.91 24.15 -1.62
C SER A 342 -14.39 23.94 -1.55
N MET A 343 -13.94 22.74 -1.92
CA MET A 343 -12.52 22.37 -1.99
C MET A 343 -11.72 23.38 -2.82
N VAL A 344 -12.30 23.88 -3.91
CA VAL A 344 -11.68 24.88 -4.81
C VAL A 344 -11.48 26.22 -4.09
N ASP A 345 -12.42 26.65 -3.25
CA ASP A 345 -12.27 27.89 -2.49
C ASP A 345 -11.22 27.75 -1.38
N ILE A 346 -11.14 26.59 -0.74
CA ILE A 346 -10.07 26.26 0.21
C ILE A 346 -8.71 26.30 -0.50
N GLY A 347 -8.57 25.62 -1.64
CA GLY A 347 -7.35 25.63 -2.42
C GLY A 347 -6.94 27.04 -2.88
N ARG A 348 -7.88 27.83 -3.37
CA ARG A 348 -7.62 29.24 -3.73
C ARG A 348 -7.16 30.07 -2.54
N ALA A 349 -7.77 29.89 -1.37
CA ALA A 349 -7.36 30.59 -0.16
C ALA A 349 -5.96 30.16 0.29
N LEU A 350 -5.65 28.86 0.27
CA LEU A 350 -4.33 28.32 0.58
C LEU A 350 -3.26 28.84 -0.40
N GLN A 351 -3.55 28.86 -1.70
CA GLN A 351 -2.67 29.45 -2.69
C GLN A 351 -2.41 30.93 -2.38
N LYS A 352 -3.44 31.71 -2.05
CA LYS A 352 -3.30 33.13 -1.70
C LYS A 352 -2.52 33.35 -0.41
N LEU A 353 -2.68 32.46 0.56
CA LEU A 353 -1.90 32.47 1.79
C LEU A 353 -0.40 32.27 1.47
N ILE A 354 -0.07 31.22 0.71
CA ILE A 354 1.31 30.91 0.32
C ILE A 354 1.91 32.05 -0.51
N GLU A 355 1.19 32.56 -1.51
CA GLU A 355 1.62 33.73 -2.30
C GLU A 355 1.85 34.97 -1.41
N GLY A 356 0.99 35.21 -0.42
CA GLY A 356 1.11 36.34 0.50
C GLY A 356 2.37 36.27 1.37
N VAL A 357 2.70 35.08 1.87
CA VAL A 357 3.91 34.82 2.67
C VAL A 357 5.17 34.97 1.81
N VAL A 358 5.16 34.36 0.64
CA VAL A 358 6.25 34.47 -0.32
C VAL A 358 6.52 35.93 -0.69
N LYS A 359 5.47 36.73 -0.87
CA LYS A 359 5.58 38.18 -1.14
C LYS A 359 6.16 38.96 0.04
N SER A 360 5.83 38.59 1.29
CA SER A 360 6.36 39.29 2.47
C SER A 360 7.84 39.03 2.72
N LEU A 361 8.40 37.96 2.15
CA LEU A 361 9.81 37.60 2.28
C LEU A 361 10.75 38.32 1.29
N GLY A 362 10.21 38.91 0.22
CA GLY A 362 11.00 39.48 -0.87
C GLY A 362 11.47 38.44 -1.89
N GLU A 363 12.07 38.91 -2.98
CA GLU A 363 12.32 38.10 -4.19
C GLU A 363 13.37 36.99 -3.99
N ASP A 364 14.50 37.28 -3.34
CA ASP A 364 15.58 36.32 -3.16
C ASP A 364 15.25 35.22 -2.14
N ALA A 365 14.58 35.58 -1.04
CA ALA A 365 14.18 34.63 0.00
C ALA A 365 12.99 33.76 -0.43
N GLY A 366 12.12 34.26 -1.31
CA GLY A 366 10.94 33.53 -1.79
C GLY A 366 11.27 32.29 -2.64
N ARG A 367 12.35 32.32 -3.44
CA ARG A 367 12.72 31.18 -4.31
C ARG A 367 13.05 29.92 -3.51
N TYR A 368 13.86 30.06 -2.47
CA TYR A 368 14.23 28.93 -1.59
C TYR A 368 13.12 28.55 -0.60
N PHE A 369 12.18 29.46 -0.35
CA PHE A 369 11.07 29.23 0.57
C PHE A 369 10.15 28.10 0.10
N ILE A 370 9.78 28.07 -1.19
CA ILE A 370 8.83 27.07 -1.68
C ILE A 370 9.40 25.65 -1.60
N ASP A 371 10.68 25.46 -1.89
CA ASP A 371 11.28 24.12 -1.81
C ASP A 371 11.33 23.63 -0.35
N LYS A 372 11.77 24.49 0.59
CA LYS A 372 11.70 24.18 2.02
C LYS A 372 10.28 23.94 2.51
N PHE A 373 9.31 24.68 1.98
CA PHE A 373 7.89 24.51 2.31
C PHE A 373 7.37 23.14 1.85
N LYS A 374 7.71 22.69 0.63
CA LYS A 374 7.35 21.34 0.15
C LYS A 374 7.92 20.26 1.07
N ASP A 375 9.18 20.42 1.48
CA ASP A 375 9.86 19.47 2.38
C ASP A 375 9.17 19.41 3.76
N HIS A 376 8.84 20.56 4.34
CA HIS A 376 8.16 20.65 5.64
C HIS A 376 6.70 20.20 5.61
N LEU A 377 6.01 20.42 4.49
CA LEU A 377 4.61 20.03 4.31
C LEU A 377 4.48 18.50 4.22
N GLY A 378 5.47 17.84 3.61
CA GLY A 378 5.47 16.40 3.39
C GLY A 378 4.59 15.97 2.21
N LYS A 379 4.94 14.82 1.61
CA LYS A 379 4.37 14.35 0.34
C LYS A 379 2.84 14.23 0.35
N THR A 380 2.25 13.72 1.43
CA THR A 380 0.80 13.48 1.51
C THR A 380 0.01 14.78 1.49
N PHE A 381 0.44 15.80 2.25
CA PHE A 381 -0.24 17.10 2.29
C PHE A 381 0.04 17.92 1.04
N LEU A 382 1.23 17.78 0.44
CA LEU A 382 1.57 18.39 -0.83
C LEU A 382 0.61 17.93 -1.94
N LEU A 383 0.43 16.62 -2.12
CA LEU A 383 -0.52 16.07 -3.08
C LEU A 383 -1.94 16.60 -2.82
N LYS A 384 -2.35 16.65 -1.55
CA LYS A 384 -3.69 17.11 -1.19
C LYS A 384 -3.94 18.57 -1.56
N ILE A 385 -2.99 19.47 -1.35
CA ILE A 385 -3.18 20.88 -1.71
C ILE A 385 -3.13 21.08 -3.24
N GLU A 386 -2.37 20.25 -3.97
CA GLU A 386 -2.36 20.25 -5.44
C GLU A 386 -3.72 19.81 -6.01
N GLU A 387 -4.35 18.77 -5.45
CA GLU A 387 -5.73 18.38 -5.77
C GLU A 387 -6.74 19.50 -5.51
N MET A 388 -6.54 20.27 -4.44
CA MET A 388 -7.37 21.45 -4.13
C MET A 388 -7.17 22.60 -5.13
N GLY A 389 -6.21 22.49 -6.04
CA GLY A 389 -5.90 23.48 -7.07
C GLY A 389 -4.77 24.45 -6.70
N VAL A 390 -3.99 24.18 -5.64
CA VAL A 390 -2.80 24.97 -5.30
C VAL A 390 -1.66 24.59 -6.24
N ASN A 391 -1.23 25.51 -7.10
CA ASN A 391 -0.12 25.26 -8.01
C ASN A 391 1.17 25.92 -7.52
N LEU A 392 1.97 25.19 -6.73
CA LEU A 392 3.23 25.69 -6.18
C LEU A 392 4.26 26.01 -7.27
N HIS A 393 4.26 25.27 -8.38
CA HIS A 393 5.17 25.52 -9.50
C HIS A 393 4.89 26.89 -10.15
N MET A 394 3.61 27.24 -10.34
CA MET A 394 3.22 28.57 -10.84
C MET A 394 3.57 29.70 -9.88
N ILE A 395 3.50 29.45 -8.57
CA ILE A 395 3.96 30.42 -7.56
C ILE A 395 5.47 30.66 -7.71
N GLN A 396 6.28 29.59 -7.85
CA GLN A 396 7.72 29.70 -8.10
C GLN A 396 8.03 30.42 -9.41
N LEU A 397 7.35 30.06 -10.51
CA LEU A 397 7.57 30.68 -11.83
C LEU A 397 7.26 32.18 -11.82
N ARG A 398 6.18 32.60 -11.16
CA ARG A 398 5.83 34.03 -11.07
C ARG A 398 6.89 34.86 -10.36
N GLN A 399 7.60 34.28 -9.39
CA GLN A 399 8.74 34.96 -8.78
C GLN A 399 9.93 35.07 -9.72
N ASN A 400 10.13 34.08 -10.60
CA ASN A 400 11.23 34.09 -11.56
C ASN A 400 10.98 35.05 -12.74
N LEU A 401 9.71 35.34 -13.06
CA LEU A 401 9.29 36.19 -14.20
C LEU A 401 9.09 37.67 -13.86
N LEU A 402 9.19 38.09 -12.59
CA LEU A 402 9.20 39.50 -12.20
C LEU A 402 10.57 40.19 -12.42
N TRP A 403 11.47 39.53 -13.15
CA TRP A 403 12.80 39.99 -13.56
C TRP A 403 12.75 40.88 -14.82
#